data_AF-A0A7S2IMD1-F1
#
_entry.id   AF-A0A7S2IMD1-F1
#
_cell.length_a   1.000
_cell.length_b   1.000
_cell.length_c   1.000
_cell.angle_alpha   90.00
_cell.angle_beta   90.00
_cell.angle_gamma   90.00
#
_symmetry.space_group_name_H-M   'P 1'
#
loop_
_entity.id
_entity.type
_entity.pdbx_description
1 polymer ?
#
loop_
_entity_poly.entity_id
_entity_poly.type
_entity_poly.pdbx_seq_one_letter_code
_entity_poly.pdbx_strand_id
1 'polypeptide(L)'
;AAAFEAFTQVLESRKEGLGGSWFNAPGESSADAFLRRLKTSDPAYEIYKAYAAEHAERWAGAKALTMEAAIAEMPEIERKYGLECAEYGSVMFGLSDEFAAAGKLEAEQIAKLADVGKLQPQLDSGALVAIEGAAKVAGAADVAQFVEGFESGKDKAVDAVLATKLPALEKKK
;
A
#
# COMPACT_ATOMS: atom_id res chain seq x y z
N ALA A 1 6.50 -11.09 19.05
CA ALA A 1 5.90 -12.34 19.55
C ALA A 1 5.02 -12.09 20.78
N ALA A 2 5.60 -11.71 21.93
CA ALA A 2 4.85 -11.53 23.19
C ALA A 2 3.61 -10.60 23.12
N ALA A 3 3.67 -9.48 22.38
CA ALA A 3 2.53 -8.60 22.20
C ALA A 3 1.37 -9.24 21.40
N PHE A 4 1.69 -10.07 20.40
CA PHE A 4 0.69 -10.79 19.61
C PHE A 4 0.05 -11.91 20.43
N GLU A 5 0.83 -12.62 21.24
CA GLU A 5 0.32 -13.68 22.13
C GLU A 5 -0.61 -13.11 23.21
N ALA A 6 -0.23 -12.00 23.84
CA ALA A 6 -1.09 -11.33 24.80
C ALA A 6 -2.38 -10.82 24.14
N PHE A 7 -2.28 -10.28 22.92
CA PHE A 7 -3.44 -9.84 22.15
C PHE A 7 -4.40 -10.99 21.82
N THR A 8 -3.90 -12.13 21.33
CA THR A 8 -4.75 -13.29 21.00
C THR A 8 -5.41 -13.89 22.23
N GLN A 9 -4.72 -13.95 23.39
CA GLN A 9 -5.35 -14.36 24.66
C GLN A 9 -6.54 -13.49 25.04
N VAL A 10 -6.45 -12.17 24.84
CA VAL A 10 -7.57 -11.24 25.10
C VAL A 10 -8.71 -11.41 24.09
N LEU A 11 -8.43 -11.81 22.85
CA LEU A 11 -9.49 -12.13 21.89
C LEU A 11 -10.21 -13.42 22.25
N GLU A 12 -9.45 -14.46 22.63
CA GLU A 12 -9.97 -15.75 23.06
C GLU A 12 -10.92 -15.64 24.25
N SER A 13 -10.63 -14.76 25.21
CA SER A 13 -11.48 -14.53 26.38
C SER A 13 -12.86 -13.94 26.04
N ARG A 14 -13.12 -13.53 24.80
CA ARG A 14 -14.38 -12.88 24.36
C ARG A 14 -15.33 -13.82 23.61
N LYS A 15 -14.94 -15.08 23.42
CA LYS A 15 -15.68 -16.05 22.59
C LYS A 15 -17.09 -16.37 23.09
N GLU A 16 -17.30 -16.37 24.40
CA GLU A 16 -18.60 -16.73 25.00
C GLU A 16 -19.74 -15.81 24.55
N GLY A 17 -19.48 -14.51 24.37
CA GLY A 17 -20.48 -13.53 23.95
C GLY A 17 -20.88 -13.60 22.46
N LEU A 18 -20.24 -14.46 21.67
CA LEU A 18 -20.35 -14.53 20.21
C LEU A 18 -20.44 -15.97 19.68
N GLY A 19 -21.00 -16.88 20.49
CA GLY A 19 -21.23 -18.27 20.07
C GLY A 19 -19.96 -19.07 19.82
N GLY A 20 -18.89 -18.81 20.60
CA GLY A 20 -17.60 -19.50 20.47
C GLY A 20 -16.62 -18.86 19.50
N SER A 21 -17.03 -17.83 18.76
CA SER A 21 -16.17 -17.02 17.89
C SER A 21 -15.79 -15.72 18.59
N TRP A 22 -14.60 -15.16 18.34
CA TRP A 22 -14.21 -13.88 18.98
C TRP A 22 -14.54 -12.65 18.11
N PHE A 23 -14.81 -12.86 16.82
CA PHE A 23 -15.03 -11.80 15.83
C PHE A 23 -16.47 -11.75 15.31
N ASN A 24 -16.91 -12.80 14.62
CA ASN A 24 -18.23 -12.90 13.98
C ASN A 24 -19.28 -13.51 14.92
N ALA A 25 -20.53 -13.06 14.80
CA ALA A 25 -21.69 -13.80 15.29
C ALA A 25 -22.06 -14.97 14.34
N PRO A 26 -22.88 -15.94 14.78
CA PRO A 26 -23.37 -17.00 13.91
C PRO A 26 -24.11 -16.44 12.67
N GLY A 27 -23.70 -16.85 11.47
CA GLY A 27 -24.27 -16.39 10.20
C GLY A 27 -23.80 -15.01 9.72
N GLU A 28 -22.89 -14.35 10.46
CA GLU A 28 -22.35 -13.03 10.13
C GLU A 28 -21.04 -13.15 9.32
N SER A 29 -20.91 -12.40 8.22
CA SER A 29 -19.65 -12.33 7.47
C SER A 29 -18.60 -11.46 8.19
N SER A 30 -17.32 -11.61 7.84
CA SER A 30 -16.26 -10.77 8.45
C SER A 30 -16.41 -9.30 8.09
N ALA A 31 -16.99 -8.97 6.93
CA ALA A 31 -17.30 -7.61 6.53
C ALA A 31 -18.42 -7.01 7.41
N ASP A 32 -19.48 -7.78 7.69
CA ASP A 32 -20.56 -7.36 8.58
C ASP A 32 -20.05 -7.14 10.01
N ALA A 33 -19.25 -8.07 10.53
CA ALA A 33 -18.64 -7.96 11.85
C ALA A 33 -17.71 -6.73 11.97
N PHE A 34 -16.97 -6.42 10.91
CA PHE A 34 -16.13 -5.22 10.83
C PHE A 34 -16.99 -3.94 10.87
N LEU A 35 -18.00 -3.83 10.00
CA LEU A 35 -18.86 -2.63 9.92
C LEU A 35 -19.71 -2.42 11.17
N ARG A 36 -20.15 -3.50 11.85
CA ARG A 36 -20.85 -3.42 13.13
C ARG A 36 -19.99 -2.84 14.25
N ARG A 37 -18.68 -3.11 14.22
CA ARG A 37 -17.71 -2.66 15.23
C ARG A 37 -17.07 -1.31 14.88
N LEU A 38 -17.09 -0.94 13.61
CA LEU A 38 -16.57 0.35 13.15
C LEU A 38 -17.46 1.49 13.66
N LYS A 39 -16.86 2.50 14.28
CA LYS A 39 -17.60 3.65 14.78
C LYS A 39 -18.18 4.44 13.59
N THR A 40 -19.45 4.81 13.67
CA THR A 40 -20.10 5.63 12.64
C THR A 40 -19.53 7.05 12.55
N SER A 41 -18.87 7.53 13.62
CA SER A 41 -18.15 8.80 13.64
C SER A 41 -16.75 8.72 13.01
N ASP A 42 -16.29 7.52 12.61
CA ASP A 42 -15.00 7.35 11.96
C ASP A 42 -15.05 8.02 10.57
N PRO A 43 -14.09 8.90 10.22
CA PRO A 43 -14.10 9.57 8.92
C PRO A 43 -14.04 8.60 7.73
N ALA A 44 -13.53 7.38 7.92
CA ALA A 44 -13.47 6.35 6.90
C ALA A 44 -14.70 5.44 6.87
N TYR A 45 -15.72 5.66 7.71
CA TYR A 45 -16.90 4.78 7.81
C TYR A 45 -17.59 4.57 6.45
N GLU A 46 -17.86 5.65 5.72
CA GLU A 46 -18.52 5.57 4.41
C GLU A 46 -17.62 4.92 3.35
N ILE A 47 -16.29 5.05 3.48
CA ILE A 47 -15.32 4.40 2.59
C ILE A 47 -15.40 2.88 2.75
N TYR A 48 -15.31 2.39 3.99
CA TYR A 48 -15.38 0.95 4.26
C TYR A 48 -16.74 0.36 3.92
N LYS A 49 -17.83 1.11 4.14
CA LYS A 49 -19.17 0.68 3.78
C LYS A 49 -19.33 0.56 2.27
N ALA A 50 -18.81 1.53 1.49
CA ALA A 50 -18.81 1.46 0.04
C ALA A 50 -17.98 0.27 -0.46
N TYR A 51 -16.78 0.06 0.11
CA TYR A 51 -15.92 -1.07 -0.22
C TYR A 51 -16.61 -2.42 0.04
N ALA A 52 -17.26 -2.60 1.18
CA ALA A 52 -17.97 -3.83 1.51
C ALA A 52 -19.13 -4.11 0.54
N ALA A 53 -19.87 -3.06 0.16
CA ALA A 53 -20.96 -3.19 -0.81
C ALA A 53 -20.45 -3.57 -2.21
N GLU A 54 -19.40 -2.90 -2.71
CA GLU A 54 -18.78 -3.22 -3.99
C GLU A 54 -18.20 -4.63 -4.00
N HIS A 55 -17.53 -5.03 -2.92
CA HIS A 55 -16.98 -6.38 -2.78
C HIS A 55 -18.09 -7.44 -2.85
N ALA A 56 -19.20 -7.23 -2.15
CA ALA A 56 -20.35 -8.15 -2.20
C ALA A 56 -20.96 -8.25 -3.60
N GLU A 57 -21.11 -7.12 -4.30
CA GLU A 57 -21.60 -7.07 -5.68
C GLU A 57 -20.67 -7.81 -6.65
N ARG A 58 -19.37 -7.53 -6.61
CA ARG A 58 -18.37 -8.18 -7.45
C ARG A 58 -18.29 -9.68 -7.19
N TRP A 59 -18.40 -10.10 -5.93
CA TRP A 59 -18.38 -11.52 -5.57
C TRP A 59 -19.64 -12.26 -6.03
N ALA A 60 -20.81 -11.62 -5.97
CA ALA A 60 -22.05 -12.18 -6.49
C ALA A 60 -22.00 -12.43 -8.01
N GLY A 61 -21.26 -11.61 -8.75
CA GLY A 61 -21.03 -11.77 -10.19
C GLY A 61 -19.78 -12.58 -10.57
N ALA A 62 -19.03 -13.10 -9.59
CA ALA A 62 -17.75 -13.75 -9.86
C ALA A 62 -17.91 -15.08 -10.59
N LYS A 63 -17.07 -15.31 -11.59
CA LYS A 63 -17.02 -16.58 -12.33
C LYS A 63 -16.26 -17.62 -11.53
N ALA A 64 -16.89 -18.77 -11.27
CA ALA A 64 -16.19 -19.94 -10.74
C ALA A 64 -15.21 -20.49 -11.79
N LEU A 65 -13.96 -20.70 -11.37
CA LEU A 65 -12.90 -21.28 -12.21
C LEU A 65 -12.61 -22.72 -11.80
N THR A 66 -12.18 -23.54 -12.76
CA THR A 66 -11.57 -24.83 -12.47
C THR A 66 -10.14 -24.64 -11.96
N MET A 67 -9.59 -25.66 -11.31
CA MET A 67 -8.20 -25.62 -10.85
C MET A 67 -7.22 -25.38 -12.00
N GLU A 68 -7.43 -26.05 -13.13
CA GLU A 68 -6.59 -25.91 -14.33
C GLU A 68 -6.61 -24.49 -14.88
N ALA A 69 -7.80 -23.87 -14.96
CA ALA A 69 -7.94 -22.48 -15.39
C ALA A 69 -7.29 -21.51 -14.41
N ALA A 70 -7.41 -21.75 -13.10
CA ALA A 70 -6.76 -20.93 -12.09
C ALA A 70 -5.23 -20.99 -12.21
N ILE A 71 -4.66 -22.20 -12.33
CA ILE A 71 -3.20 -22.40 -12.48
C ILE A 71 -2.68 -21.73 -13.75
N ALA A 72 -3.44 -21.75 -14.85
CA ALA A 72 -3.03 -21.10 -16.10
C ALA A 72 -2.94 -19.57 -15.98
N GLU A 73 -3.75 -18.93 -15.13
CA GLU A 73 -3.75 -17.48 -14.91
C GLU A 73 -2.67 -17.03 -13.90
N MET A 74 -2.23 -17.93 -13.00
CA MET A 74 -1.29 -17.61 -11.91
C MET A 74 -0.01 -16.88 -12.35
N PRO A 75 0.69 -17.26 -13.45
CA PRO A 75 1.91 -16.58 -13.86
C PRO A 75 1.68 -15.10 -14.22
N GLU A 76 0.55 -14.78 -14.86
CA GLU A 76 0.23 -13.41 -15.22
C GLU A 76 -0.22 -12.59 -14.00
N ILE A 77 -0.94 -13.23 -13.06
CA ILE A 77 -1.28 -12.61 -11.76
C ILE A 77 -0.01 -12.27 -10.99
N GLU A 78 0.96 -13.19 -10.91
CA GLU A 78 2.24 -12.97 -10.23
C GLU A 78 3.03 -11.85 -10.89
N ARG A 79 3.08 -11.81 -12.23
CA ARG A 79 3.74 -10.74 -12.97
C ARG A 79 3.10 -9.37 -12.67
N LYS A 80 1.78 -9.27 -12.68
CA LYS A 80 1.06 -8.02 -12.36
C LYS A 80 1.26 -7.62 -10.90
N TYR A 81 1.17 -8.57 -9.97
CA TYR A 81 1.44 -8.34 -8.56
C TYR A 81 2.86 -7.78 -8.33
N GLY A 82 3.87 -8.33 -9.01
CA GLY A 82 5.24 -7.80 -8.93
C GLY A 82 5.35 -6.35 -9.40
N LEU A 83 4.61 -5.97 -10.45
CA LEU A 83 4.56 -4.58 -10.91
C LEU A 83 3.84 -3.67 -9.90
N GLU A 84 2.72 -4.12 -9.33
CA GLU A 84 2.01 -3.36 -8.29
C GLU A 84 2.88 -3.14 -7.04
N CYS A 85 3.64 -4.16 -6.62
CA CYS A 85 4.59 -4.03 -5.51
C CYS A 85 5.74 -3.07 -5.82
N ALA A 86 6.27 -3.09 -7.05
CA ALA A 86 7.30 -2.16 -7.47
C ALA A 86 6.80 -0.70 -7.44
N GLU A 87 5.53 -0.47 -7.81
CA GLU A 87 4.95 0.88 -7.86
C GLU A 87 4.40 1.37 -6.50
N TYR A 88 4.12 0.46 -5.56
CA TYR A 88 3.53 0.80 -4.27
C TYR A 88 4.36 1.83 -3.48
N GLY A 89 5.70 1.77 -3.61
CA GLY A 89 6.60 2.76 -3.04
C GLY A 89 6.30 4.17 -3.55
N SER A 90 6.22 4.36 -4.86
CA SER A 90 5.89 5.64 -5.49
C SER A 90 4.56 6.21 -4.98
N VAL A 91 3.54 5.37 -4.86
CA VAL A 91 2.21 5.78 -4.35
C VAL A 91 2.28 6.22 -2.89
N MET A 92 2.99 5.47 -2.04
CA MET A 92 3.15 5.78 -0.61
C MET A 92 3.85 7.13 -0.37
N PHE A 93 4.93 7.40 -1.12
CA PHE A 93 5.65 8.66 -1.03
C PHE A 93 4.94 9.82 -1.73
N GLY A 94 3.98 9.54 -2.61
CA GLY A 94 3.22 10.56 -3.33
C GLY A 94 1.91 10.98 -2.67
N LEU A 95 1.19 10.09 -1.99
CA LEU A 95 -0.12 10.38 -1.39
C LEU A 95 -0.05 11.00 0.02
N SER A 96 1.07 10.82 0.73
CA SER A 96 1.28 11.43 2.04
C SER A 96 1.97 12.77 1.86
N ASP A 97 1.30 13.88 2.21
CA ASP A 97 1.87 15.22 2.13
C ASP A 97 3.21 15.33 2.89
N GLU A 98 3.32 14.64 4.03
CA GLU A 98 4.54 14.61 4.85
C GLU A 98 5.69 13.87 4.14
N PHE A 99 5.41 12.68 3.58
CA PHE A 99 6.45 11.91 2.86
C PHE A 99 6.78 12.52 1.50
N ALA A 100 5.82 13.13 0.82
CA ALA A 100 6.03 13.82 -0.45
C ALA A 100 6.92 15.05 -0.28
N ALA A 101 6.68 15.85 0.76
CA ALA A 101 7.49 17.03 1.04
C ALA A 101 8.92 16.67 1.48
N ALA A 102 9.07 15.68 2.38
CA ALA A 102 10.37 15.19 2.81
C ALA A 102 11.15 14.56 1.64
N GLY A 103 10.50 13.70 0.86
CA GLY A 103 11.10 13.06 -0.32
C GLY A 103 11.58 14.07 -1.36
N LYS A 104 10.76 15.08 -1.68
CA LYS A 104 11.15 16.13 -2.61
C LYS A 104 12.35 16.94 -2.14
N LEU A 105 12.41 17.28 -0.85
CA LEU A 105 13.54 18.01 -0.28
C LEU A 105 14.84 17.21 -0.39
N GLU A 106 14.80 15.92 -0.07
CA GLU A 106 15.95 15.01 -0.23
C GLU A 106 16.36 14.85 -1.69
N ALA A 107 15.39 14.69 -2.60
CA ALA A 107 15.63 14.61 -4.05
C ALA A 107 16.32 15.87 -4.58
N GLU A 108 15.85 17.06 -4.18
CA GLU A 108 16.48 18.33 -4.53
C GLU A 108 17.91 18.47 -3.97
N GLN A 109 18.17 17.94 -2.78
CA GLN A 109 19.52 17.95 -2.19
C GLN A 109 20.46 17.01 -2.96
N ILE A 110 20.02 15.80 -3.31
CA ILE A 110 20.80 14.85 -4.10
C ILE A 110 21.09 15.42 -5.50
N ALA A 111 20.08 16.00 -6.15
CA ALA A 111 20.25 16.67 -7.44
C ALA A 111 21.28 17.81 -7.36
N LYS A 112 21.18 18.69 -6.35
CA LYS A 112 22.18 19.75 -6.12
C LYS A 112 23.57 19.18 -5.90
N LEU A 113 23.71 18.11 -5.12
CA LEU A 113 25.01 17.45 -4.88
C LEU A 113 25.59 16.86 -6.17
N ALA A 114 24.74 16.30 -7.05
CA ALA A 114 25.15 15.82 -8.35
C ALA A 114 25.65 16.97 -9.24
N ASP A 115 24.88 18.06 -9.33
CA ASP A 115 25.20 19.24 -10.15
C ASP A 115 26.53 19.90 -9.75
N VAL A 116 26.80 19.98 -8.44
CA VAL A 116 28.07 20.56 -7.94
C VAL A 116 29.22 19.54 -7.87
N GLY A 117 29.03 18.31 -8.37
CA GLY A 117 30.05 17.26 -8.38
C GLY A 117 30.43 16.74 -6.98
N LYS A 118 29.58 16.94 -5.97
CA LYS A 118 29.83 16.53 -4.58
C LYS A 118 29.12 15.24 -4.18
N LEU A 119 28.24 14.69 -5.01
CA LEU A 119 27.52 13.45 -4.71
C LEU A 119 28.48 12.25 -4.57
N GLN A 120 29.43 12.08 -5.50
CA GLN A 120 30.39 10.97 -5.43
C GLN A 120 31.24 10.99 -4.14
N PRO A 121 31.85 12.12 -3.72
CA PRO A 121 32.52 12.21 -2.42
C PRO A 121 31.65 11.85 -1.21
N GLN A 122 30.34 12.16 -1.24
CA GLN A 122 29.42 11.83 -0.15
C GLN A 122 29.13 10.33 -0.09
N LEU A 123 29.03 9.66 -1.25
CA LEU A 123 28.93 8.20 -1.34
C LEU A 123 30.23 7.52 -0.87
N ASP A 124 31.39 7.99 -1.33
CA ASP A 124 32.69 7.41 -1.01
C ASP A 124 33.04 7.53 0.48
N SER A 125 32.65 8.64 1.11
CA SER A 125 32.84 8.85 2.56
C SER A 125 31.85 8.06 3.43
N GLY A 126 30.80 7.47 2.83
CA GLY A 126 29.72 6.80 3.52
C GLY A 126 28.76 7.74 4.26
N ALA A 127 28.87 9.06 4.05
CA ALA A 127 27.93 10.04 4.57
C ALA A 127 26.54 9.89 3.92
N LEU A 128 26.52 9.49 2.65
CA LEU A 128 25.33 8.98 1.96
C LEU A 128 25.56 7.52 1.58
N VAL A 129 24.54 6.69 1.74
CA VAL A 129 24.57 5.28 1.36
C VAL A 129 23.37 4.98 0.50
N ALA A 130 23.60 4.73 -0.78
CA ALA A 130 22.58 4.25 -1.71
C ALA A 130 22.59 2.72 -1.75
N ILE A 131 21.40 2.11 -1.72
CA ILE A 131 21.23 0.66 -1.68
C ILE A 131 20.21 0.27 -2.76
N GLU A 132 20.56 -0.73 -3.55
CA GLU A 132 19.66 -1.39 -4.50
C GLU A 132 19.60 -2.89 -4.12
N GLY A 133 18.43 -3.33 -3.65
CA GLY A 133 18.28 -4.67 -3.08
C GLY A 133 19.22 -4.91 -1.88
N ALA A 134 20.18 -5.83 -2.04
CA ALA A 134 21.18 -6.14 -1.01
C ALA A 134 22.58 -5.53 -1.31
N ALA A 135 22.71 -4.74 -2.38
CA ALA A 135 23.98 -4.18 -2.82
C ALA A 135 24.05 -2.66 -2.60
N LYS A 136 25.25 -2.15 -2.32
CA LYS A 136 25.51 -0.70 -2.29
C LYS A 136 25.70 -0.19 -3.72
N VAL A 137 25.02 0.89 -4.05
CA VAL A 137 25.23 1.61 -5.31
C VAL A 137 26.43 2.54 -5.13
N ALA A 138 27.45 2.38 -5.97
CA ALA A 138 28.70 3.13 -5.86
C ALA A 138 28.73 4.37 -6.77
N GLY A 139 27.92 4.41 -7.83
CA GLY A 139 27.94 5.47 -8.84
C GLY A 139 27.01 6.63 -8.50
N ALA A 140 27.54 7.85 -8.44
CA ALA A 140 26.73 9.06 -8.28
C ALA A 140 25.75 9.29 -9.45
N ALA A 141 26.13 8.90 -10.67
CA ALA A 141 25.26 9.00 -11.85
C ALA A 141 24.04 8.09 -11.74
N ASP A 142 24.23 6.86 -11.27
CA ASP A 142 23.16 5.89 -11.07
C ASP A 142 22.15 6.39 -10.02
N VAL A 143 22.66 6.95 -8.92
CA VAL A 143 21.84 7.55 -7.86
C VAL A 143 21.06 8.75 -8.38
N ALA A 144 21.70 9.67 -9.10
CA ALA A 144 21.05 10.86 -9.65
C ALA A 144 19.95 10.49 -10.66
N GLN A 145 20.23 9.54 -11.56
CA GLN A 145 19.27 9.05 -12.54
C GLN A 145 18.08 8.35 -11.88
N PHE A 146 18.32 7.57 -10.83
CA PHE A 146 17.25 6.93 -10.07
C PHE A 146 16.32 7.96 -9.42
N VAL A 147 16.87 8.98 -8.76
CA VAL A 147 16.08 10.03 -8.09
C VAL A 147 15.23 10.80 -9.09
N GLU A 148 15.76 11.15 -10.25
CA GLU A 148 15.00 11.82 -11.32
C GLU A 148 13.86 10.93 -11.84
N GLY A 149 14.14 9.64 -12.08
CA GLY A 149 13.16 8.67 -12.53
C GLY A 149 12.04 8.45 -11.49
N PHE A 150 12.40 8.38 -10.21
CA PHE A 150 11.46 8.23 -9.10
C PHE A 150 10.50 9.42 -9.00
N GLU A 151 11.01 10.65 -9.03
CA GLU A 151 10.15 11.84 -8.95
C GLU A 151 9.18 11.93 -10.14
N SER A 152 9.63 11.61 -11.35
CA SER A 152 8.75 11.57 -12.53
C SER A 152 7.71 10.45 -12.47
N GLY A 153 8.06 9.30 -11.90
CA GLY A 153 7.16 8.16 -11.73
C GLY A 153 6.10 8.40 -10.66
N LYS A 154 6.52 8.95 -9.51
CA LYS A 154 5.68 9.25 -8.35
C LYS A 154 4.48 10.11 -8.70
N ASP A 155 4.68 11.24 -9.39
CA ASP A 155 3.57 12.13 -9.73
C ASP A 155 2.56 11.45 -10.67
N LYS A 156 3.03 10.68 -11.65
CA LYS A 156 2.17 9.90 -12.56
C LYS A 156 1.37 8.82 -11.81
N ALA A 157 2.00 8.15 -10.85
CA ALA A 157 1.35 7.13 -10.04
C ALA A 157 0.23 7.73 -9.18
N VAL A 158 0.49 8.89 -8.55
CA VAL A 158 -0.52 9.62 -7.77
C VAL A 158 -1.69 10.06 -8.66
N ASP A 159 -1.40 10.66 -9.82
CA ASP A 159 -2.44 11.10 -10.75
C ASP A 159 -3.32 9.94 -11.22
N ALA A 160 -2.73 8.78 -11.53
CA ALA A 160 -3.47 7.59 -11.92
C ALA A 160 -4.39 7.08 -10.80
N VAL A 161 -3.92 7.09 -9.54
CA VAL A 161 -4.73 6.70 -8.39
C VAL A 161 -5.87 7.69 -8.15
N LEU A 162 -5.58 8.99 -8.14
CA LEU A 162 -6.58 10.04 -7.91
C LEU A 162 -7.61 10.15 -9.05
N ALA A 163 -7.24 9.77 -10.28
CA ALA A 163 -8.16 9.67 -11.40
C ALA A 163 -9.13 8.48 -11.29
N THR A 164 -8.87 7.52 -10.40
CA THR A 164 -9.75 6.37 -10.17
C THR A 164 -10.97 6.81 -9.38
N LYS A 165 -12.03 7.17 -10.10
CA LYS A 165 -13.32 7.55 -9.50
C LYS A 165 -14.02 6.32 -8.94
N LEU A 166 -14.39 6.38 -7.66
CA LEU A 166 -15.35 5.45 -7.07
C LEU A 166 -16.75 6.12 -7.11
N PRO A 167 -17.67 5.69 -7.98
CA PRO A 167 -19.00 6.31 -8.11
C PRO A 167 -19.80 6.34 -6.80
N ALA A 168 -19.53 5.37 -5.90
CA ALA A 168 -20.14 5.28 -4.58
C ALA A 168 -19.70 6.40 -3.62
N LEU A 169 -18.52 7.00 -3.84
CA LEU A 169 -17.95 8.05 -2.99
C LEU A 169 -18.14 9.47 -3.58
N GLU A 170 -18.48 9.61 -4.86
CA GLU A 170 -18.75 10.92 -5.47
C GLU A 170 -20.12 11.51 -5.06
N LYS A 171 -21.02 10.71 -4.47
CA LYS A 171 -22.28 11.21 -3.90
C LYS A 171 -22.07 11.77 -2.49
N LYS A 172 -21.46 12.95 -2.38
CA LYS A 172 -21.68 13.95 -1.31
C LYS A 172 -20.76 15.16 -1.52
N LYS A 173 -21.27 16.16 -2.23
CA LYS A 173 -21.03 17.58 -1.93
C LYS A 173 -22.37 18.27 -1.88
#